data_AF-A0A0T6ZC81-F1
#
_entry.id   AF-A0A0T6ZC81-F1
#
_cell.length_a   1.000
_cell.length_b   1.000
_cell.length_c   1.000
_cell.angle_alpha   90.00
_cell.angle_beta   90.00
_cell.angle_gamma   90.00
#
_symmetry.space_group_name_H-M   'P 1'
#
loop_
_entity.id
_entity.type
_entity.pdbx_description
1 polymer ?
#
loop_
_entity_poly.entity_id
_entity_poly.type
_entity_poly.pdbx_seq_one_letter_code
_entity_poly.pdbx_strand_id
1 'polypeptide(L)'
;MSLTTAFISELVWAANQVDHLTAFEKRRLLERAVATIREMREQVGMAASKTEPDPVIDLQTTAAGIEMLTGDDVRAALLDAANMIRTLRIILDD
;
A
#
# COMPACT_ATOMS: atom_id res chain seq x y z
N MET A 1 3.90 11.61 16.55
CA MET A 1 3.54 11.05 15.23
C MET A 1 4.24 9.71 15.09
N SER A 2 3.53 8.61 14.91
CA SER A 2 4.16 7.30 14.67
C SER A 2 4.68 7.20 13.23
N LEU A 3 5.70 6.38 12.99
CA LEU A 3 6.25 6.12 11.65
C LEU A 3 5.15 5.64 10.68
N THR A 4 4.22 4.82 11.17
CA THR A 4 3.05 4.34 10.41
C THR A 4 2.11 5.47 10.00
N THR A 5 1.84 6.43 10.90
CA THR A 5 0.97 7.59 10.58
C THR A 5 1.60 8.51 9.54
N ALA A 6 2.93 8.71 9.63
CA ALA A 6 3.68 9.47 8.63
C ALA A 6 3.63 8.77 7.27
N PHE A 7 3.78 7.44 7.24
CA PHE A 7 3.75 6.68 6.00
C PHE A 7 2.36 6.66 5.34
N ILE A 8 1.28 6.54 6.12
CA ILE A 8 -0.08 6.71 5.59
C ILE A 8 -0.24 8.09 4.92
N SER A 9 0.29 9.15 5.55
CA SER A 9 0.21 10.50 5.00
C SER A 9 1.01 10.63 3.70
N GLU A 10 2.19 10.00 3.63
CA GLU A 10 3.02 9.90 2.42
C GLU A 10 2.27 9.24 1.25
N LEU A 11 1.57 8.13 1.51
CA LEU A 11 0.78 7.43 0.49
C LEU A 11 -0.40 8.27 -0.01
N VAL A 12 -1.13 8.94 0.88
CA VAL A 12 -2.24 9.83 0.49
C VAL A 12 -1.73 11.04 -0.29
N TRP A 13 -0.60 11.62 0.12
CA TRP A 13 0.03 12.73 -0.59
C TRP A 13 0.49 12.31 -1.99
N ALA A 14 1.13 11.14 -2.10
CA ALA A 14 1.55 10.55 -3.37
C ALA A 14 0.37 10.28 -4.30
N ALA A 15 -0.75 9.79 -3.77
CA ALA A 15 -1.96 9.54 -4.53
C ALA A 15 -2.54 10.83 -5.14
N ASN A 16 -2.43 11.96 -4.42
CA ASN A 16 -2.89 13.26 -4.89
C ASN A 16 -1.92 13.92 -5.89
N GLN A 17 -0.68 13.44 -5.99
CA GLN A 17 0.35 13.98 -6.89
C GLN A 17 0.92 12.91 -7.81
N VAL A 18 0.10 11.93 -8.17
CA VAL A 18 0.51 10.78 -8.97
C VAL A 18 1.09 11.19 -10.33
N ASP A 19 0.63 12.30 -10.91
CA ASP A 19 1.15 12.82 -12.18
C ASP A 19 2.53 13.48 -12.05
N HIS A 20 2.94 13.83 -10.84
CA HIS A 20 4.27 14.40 -10.54
C HIS A 20 5.30 13.35 -10.13
N LEU A 21 4.87 12.09 -9.93
CA LEU A 21 5.74 10.99 -9.56
C LEU A 21 6.24 10.25 -10.79
N THR A 22 7.51 9.88 -10.77
CA THR A 22 8.11 8.96 -11.74
C THR A 22 7.55 7.54 -11.54
N ALA A 23 7.59 6.72 -12.60
CA ALA A 23 7.24 5.30 -12.50
C ALA A 23 8.04 4.57 -11.40
N PHE A 24 9.30 4.94 -11.23
CA PHE A 24 10.16 4.40 -10.18
C PHE A 24 9.65 4.75 -8.77
N GLU A 25 9.30 6.01 -8.51
CA GLU A 25 8.76 6.45 -7.22
C GLU A 25 7.43 5.79 -6.90
N LYS A 26 6.53 5.70 -7.90
CA LYS A 26 5.24 5.00 -7.78
C LYS A 26 5.44 3.53 -7.38
N ARG A 27 6.29 2.81 -8.11
CA ARG A 27 6.60 1.40 -7.81
C ARG A 27 7.21 1.26 -6.42
N ARG A 28 8.20 2.10 -6.08
CA ARG A 28 8.90 2.00 -4.79
C ARG A 28 7.97 2.25 -3.61
N LEU A 29 7.03 3.20 -3.74
CA LEU A 29 6.01 3.46 -2.73
C LEU A 29 5.07 2.27 -2.54
N LEU A 30 4.58 1.67 -3.62
CA LEU A 30 3.70 0.49 -3.55
C LEU A 30 4.44 -0.74 -3.00
N GLU A 31 5.68 -1.00 -3.43
CA GLU A 31 6.52 -2.08 -2.88
C GLU A 31 6.73 -1.94 -1.37
N ARG A 32 7.03 -0.71 -0.92
CA ARG A 32 7.17 -0.40 0.50
C ARG A 32 5.86 -0.63 1.24
N ALA A 33 4.74 -0.22 0.66
CA ALA A 33 3.43 -0.42 1.27
C ALA A 33 3.08 -1.91 1.40
N VAL A 34 3.34 -2.71 0.35
CA VAL A 34 3.17 -4.17 0.38
C VAL A 34 4.00 -4.80 1.50
N ALA A 35 5.28 -4.42 1.63
CA ALA A 35 6.14 -4.94 2.69
C ALA A 35 5.61 -4.57 4.09
N THR A 36 5.22 -3.32 4.30
CA THR A 36 4.65 -2.86 5.58
C THR A 36 3.34 -3.58 5.91
N ILE A 37 2.44 -3.76 4.94
CA ILE A 37 1.17 -4.47 5.16
C ILE A 37 1.43 -5.93 5.58
N ARG A 38 2.38 -6.62 4.93
CA ARG A 38 2.76 -8.00 5.29
C ARG A 38 3.29 -8.10 6.71
N GLU A 39 4.21 -7.21 7.08
CA GLU A 39 4.77 -7.16 8.43
C GLU A 39 3.69 -6.90 9.49
N MET A 40 2.81 -5.92 9.25
CA MET A 40 1.72 -5.62 10.19
C MET A 40 0.69 -6.76 10.27
N ARG A 41 0.41 -7.45 9.16
CA ARG A 41 -0.46 -8.63 9.14
C ARG A 41 0.10 -9.79 9.95
N GLU A 42 1.41 -10.01 9.89
CA GLU A 42 2.08 -11.00 10.73
C GLU A 42 1.95 -10.65 12.22
N GLN A 43 2.07 -9.36 12.58
CA GLN A 43 1.92 -8.90 13.97
C GLN A 43 0.51 -9.12 14.53
N VAL A 44 -0.55 -8.94 13.72
CA VAL A 44 -1.94 -9.21 14.14
C VAL A 44 -2.37 -10.68 14.00
N GLY A 45 -1.46 -11.58 13.60
CA GLY A 45 -1.77 -13.00 13.36
C GLY A 45 -2.63 -13.27 12.12
N MET A 46 -2.80 -12.29 11.23
CA MET A 46 -3.55 -12.40 9.97
C MET A 46 -2.61 -12.67 8.80
N ALA A 47 -1.87 -13.77 8.85
CA ALA A 47 -1.06 -14.20 7.72
C ALA A 47 -1.93 -14.43 6.47
N ALA A 48 -1.35 -14.21 5.29
CA ALA A 48 -2.05 -14.37 4.01
C ALA A 48 -2.74 -15.74 3.91
N SER A 49 -4.04 -15.72 3.59
CA SER A 49 -4.81 -16.94 3.32
C SER A 49 -4.31 -17.59 2.04
N LYS A 50 -4.11 -18.91 2.06
CA LYS A 50 -3.66 -19.67 0.87
C LYS A 50 -4.79 -19.93 -0.14
N THR A 51 -6.03 -19.66 0.25
CA THR A 51 -7.24 -20.08 -0.48
C THR A 51 -8.13 -18.93 -0.92
N GLU A 52 -7.94 -17.73 -0.37
CA GLU A 52 -8.72 -16.54 -0.70
C GLU A 52 -7.89 -15.53 -1.49
N PRO A 53 -8.52 -14.72 -2.36
CA PRO A 53 -7.86 -13.60 -3.01
C PRO A 53 -7.24 -12.66 -1.96
N ASP A 54 -5.94 -12.40 -2.08
CA ASP A 54 -5.24 -11.50 -1.18
C ASP A 54 -5.04 -10.13 -1.85
N PRO A 55 -5.65 -9.05 -1.34
CA PRO A 55 -5.49 -7.71 -1.93
C PRO A 55 -4.04 -7.20 -1.90
N VAL A 56 -3.15 -7.80 -1.09
CA VAL A 56 -1.71 -7.49 -1.12
C VAL A 56 -1.04 -8.04 -2.38
N ILE A 57 -1.55 -9.15 -2.94
CA ILE A 57 -1.08 -9.69 -4.23
C ILE A 57 -1.50 -8.75 -5.36
N ASP A 58 -2.70 -8.18 -5.30
CA ASP A 58 -3.16 -7.20 -6.28
C ASP A 58 -2.26 -5.97 -6.26
N LEU A 59 -1.97 -5.40 -5.09
CA LEU A 59 -1.02 -4.28 -4.94
C LEU A 59 0.39 -4.61 -5.45
N GLN A 60 0.88 -5.84 -5.23
CA GLN A 60 2.18 -6.28 -5.75
C GLN A 60 2.15 -6.38 -7.29
N THR A 61 1.05 -6.85 -7.86
CA THR A 61 0.85 -6.93 -9.31
C THR A 61 0.79 -5.53 -9.92
N THR A 62 0.09 -4.59 -9.27
CA THR A 62 0.07 -3.17 -9.65
C THR A 62 1.48 -2.57 -9.63
N ALA A 63 2.28 -2.84 -8.59
CA ALA A 63 3.65 -2.35 -8.51
C ALA A 63 4.54 -2.91 -9.63
N ALA A 64 4.36 -4.18 -10.00
CA ALA A 64 5.08 -4.80 -11.10
C ALA A 64 4.67 -4.24 -12.48
N GLY A 65 3.40 -3.88 -12.66
CA GLY A 65 2.83 -3.35 -13.89
C GLY A 65 2.86 -1.83 -14.04
N ILE A 66 3.57 -1.11 -13.18
CA ILE A 66 3.42 0.35 -13.01
C ILE A 66 3.53 1.17 -14.30
N GLU A 67 4.33 0.71 -15.27
CA GLU A 67 4.57 1.40 -16.54
C GLU A 67 3.38 1.30 -17.51
N MET A 68 2.48 0.32 -17.30
CA MET A 68 1.30 0.08 -18.12
C MET A 68 0.02 0.65 -17.51
N LEU A 69 0.09 1.21 -16.29
CA LEU A 69 -1.05 1.69 -15.53
C LEU A 69 -1.31 3.18 -15.75
N THR A 70 -2.57 3.58 -15.64
CA THR A 70 -2.95 4.99 -15.65
C THR A 70 -2.64 5.67 -14.32
N GLY A 71 -2.60 7.00 -14.31
CA GLY A 71 -2.48 7.77 -13.07
C GLY A 71 -3.60 7.43 -12.07
N ASP A 72 -4.82 7.21 -12.56
CA ASP A 72 -5.97 6.84 -11.74
C ASP A 72 -5.82 5.46 -11.10
N ASP A 73 -5.31 4.47 -11.84
CA ASP A 73 -5.05 3.13 -11.30
C ASP A 73 -4.02 3.18 -10.17
N VAL A 74 -2.93 3.92 -10.36
CA VAL A 74 -1.88 4.08 -9.34
C VAL A 74 -2.40 4.86 -8.13
N ARG A 75 -3.19 5.92 -8.37
CA ARG A 75 -3.85 6.68 -7.30
C ARG A 75 -4.76 5.79 -6.46
N ALA A 76 -5.58 4.96 -7.11
CA ALA A 76 -6.45 4.01 -6.42
C ALA A 76 -5.64 3.03 -5.56
N ALA A 77 -4.56 2.45 -6.12
CA ALA A 77 -3.70 1.53 -5.39
C ALA A 77 -2.99 2.16 -4.18
N LEU A 78 -2.52 3.41 -4.30
CA LEU A 78 -1.89 4.13 -3.19
C LEU A 78 -2.89 4.42 -2.06
N LEU A 79 -4.13 4.78 -2.40
CA LEU A 79 -5.19 5.02 -1.41
C LEU A 79 -5.64 3.72 -0.74
N ASP A 80 -5.74 2.63 -1.49
CA ASP A 80 -6.10 1.32 -0.96
C ASP A 80 -5.03 0.80 0.01
N ALA A 81 -3.76 0.91 -0.37
CA ALA A 81 -2.63 0.61 0.50
C ALA A 81 -2.65 1.44 1.80
N ALA A 82 -2.91 2.76 1.70
CA ALA A 82 -3.03 3.64 2.86
C ALA A 82 -4.18 3.21 3.80
N ASN A 83 -5.31 2.80 3.22
CA ASN A 83 -6.46 2.32 3.97
C ASN A 83 -6.17 0.99 4.68
N MET A 84 -5.50 0.04 4.03
CA MET A 84 -5.11 -1.23 4.66
C MET A 84 -4.17 -1.01 5.85
N ILE A 85 -3.14 -0.18 5.69
CA ILE A 85 -2.20 0.15 6.78
C ILE A 85 -2.94 0.83 7.94
N ARG A 86 -3.88 1.73 7.64
CA ARG A 86 -4.71 2.37 8.66
C ARG A 86 -5.54 1.35 9.45
N THR A 87 -6.18 0.40 8.77
CA THR A 87 -6.99 -0.65 9.41
C THR A 87 -6.14 -1.52 10.31
N LEU A 88 -4.99 -1.99 9.82
CA LEU A 88 -4.07 -2.82 10.62
C LEU A 88 -3.52 -2.06 11.83
N ARG A 89 -3.22 -0.75 11.67
CA ARG A 89 -2.80 0.09 12.78
C ARG A 89 -3.85 0.19 13.87
N ILE A 90 -5.13 0.36 13.51
CA ILE A 90 -6.23 0.42 14.49
C ILE A 90 -6.29 -0.90 15.28
N ILE A 91 -6.16 -2.04 14.61
CA ILE A 91 -6.16 -3.37 15.25
C ILE A 91 -4.95 -3.56 16.19
N LEU A 92 -3.78 -2.98 15.86
CA LEU A 92 -2.56 -3.06 16.69
C LEU A 92 -2.53 -2.06 17.85
N ASP A 93 -3.23 -0.94 17.73
CA ASP A 93 -3.30 0.12 18.75
C ASP A 93 -4.41 -0.18 19.80
N ASP A 94 -5.32 -1.11 19.52
CA ASP A 94 -6.37 -1.64 20.44
C ASP A 94 -5.82 -2.69 21.42
#